data_AF-A0A8C7Y665-F1
#
_entry.id   AF-A0A8C7Y665-F1
#
_cell.length_a   1.000
_cell.length_b   1.000
_cell.length_c   1.000
_cell.angle_alpha   90.00
_cell.angle_beta   90.00
_cell.angle_gamma   90.00
#
_symmetry.space_group_name_H-M   'P 1'
#
loop_
_entity.id
_entity.type
_entity.pdbx_description
1 polymer ?
#
loop_
_entity_poly.entity_id
_entity_poly.type
_entity_poly.pdbx_seq_one_letter_code
_entity_poly.pdbx_strand_id
1 'polypeptide(L)'
;MTLIPVVPENHSHVLAEFDCLDPLLSALRLDSGRLKCTCLAVSRKWLALGTSAGGLHLIQKEDWKQKLILTHKEGSIAHVACCPHDEDFVAVATSQGLVVVWELHLERRGRPERVSVSWEHRGQTITALCWDTSTLRVFVGDSGGKVTSLRAGSSKLGKGSAFVIFPVQTVTTVDSRVVQLGCQDGCLLVSSLSRCYLADTEREKFWRVGNKERDGEYGACFYSHSKGLLGQSPLLYCARPGSRIWEANFNGEVLSTHQFKQLLACPPLPLITYREEPRYSPEQRTPQSLAFPKLLLFGDQNLLTWTDSAIYVFTPQNGQVLLWTEVKDLMDIAVYRGELFCLHGNGRLSHLSMLSADRCVERLLRRESWVPAATVACMFQHVITTSRARKSIPIDRLEHLKSQLSPSTHSELIGQLEEVITKLEPLDSASSSRRSSISSHESFNVLDCGIYRVISRRGSQSDEETSSLMNQSMCEEEQLKEFSFVPEEDQPDHASVCFFLNHKSCCAFMRI
;
A
#
# COMPACT_ATOMS: atom_id res chain seq x y z
N MET A 1 -29.34 1.32 -22.13
CA MET A 1 -28.15 1.90 -21.49
C MET A 1 -27.27 2.51 -22.58
N THR A 2 -26.56 3.58 -22.28
CA THR A 2 -25.63 4.26 -23.20
C THR A 2 -24.36 3.44 -23.38
N LEU A 3 -23.72 3.55 -24.55
CA LEU A 3 -22.46 2.90 -24.91
C LEU A 3 -21.37 3.17 -23.85
N ILE A 4 -20.57 2.16 -23.47
CA ILE A 4 -19.54 2.34 -22.43
C ILE A 4 -18.34 3.02 -23.07
N PRO A 5 -17.93 4.20 -22.56
CA PRO A 5 -16.77 4.88 -23.10
C PRO A 5 -15.49 4.11 -22.75
N VAL A 6 -14.60 4.02 -23.74
CA VAL A 6 -13.30 3.36 -23.61
C VAL A 6 -12.33 4.30 -22.92
N VAL A 7 -11.58 3.76 -21.96
CA VAL A 7 -10.53 4.49 -21.23
C VAL A 7 -9.28 4.63 -22.12
N PRO A 8 -8.58 5.79 -22.10
CA PRO A 8 -7.34 5.98 -22.84
C PRO A 8 -6.25 4.93 -22.55
N GLU A 9 -5.45 4.59 -23.57
CA GLU A 9 -4.51 3.46 -23.53
C GLU A 9 -3.39 3.60 -22.48
N ASN A 10 -3.07 4.82 -22.07
CA ASN A 10 -2.08 5.11 -21.03
C ASN A 10 -2.53 4.68 -19.62
N HIS A 11 -3.82 4.38 -19.43
CA HIS A 11 -4.35 3.89 -18.16
C HIS A 11 -4.55 2.38 -18.21
N SER A 12 -3.83 1.65 -17.35
CA SER A 12 -3.89 0.18 -17.29
C SER A 12 -4.36 -0.36 -15.94
N HIS A 13 -4.50 0.51 -14.96
CA HIS A 13 -4.78 0.17 -13.57
C HIS A 13 -6.08 0.82 -13.09
N VAL A 14 -6.69 0.21 -12.08
CA VAL A 14 -7.87 0.70 -11.38
C VAL A 14 -7.67 0.62 -9.87
N LEU A 15 -8.38 1.46 -9.13
CA LEU A 15 -8.65 1.23 -7.72
C LEU A 15 -9.94 0.45 -7.61
N ALA A 16 -9.92 -0.60 -6.78
CA ALA A 16 -11.07 -1.46 -6.58
C ALA A 16 -11.32 -1.74 -5.10
N GLU A 17 -12.57 -1.58 -4.68
CA GLU A 17 -13.11 -1.97 -3.38
C GLU A 17 -13.80 -3.32 -3.52
N PHE A 18 -13.15 -4.36 -3.03
CA PHE A 18 -13.69 -5.71 -3.06
C PHE A 18 -14.33 -6.10 -1.72
N ASP A 19 -13.74 -5.69 -0.61
CA ASP A 19 -14.12 -6.18 0.70
C ASP A 19 -14.88 -5.12 1.50
N CYS A 20 -16.00 -5.52 2.11
CA CYS A 20 -16.83 -4.64 2.93
C CYS A 20 -16.37 -4.71 4.39
N LEU A 21 -15.82 -3.60 4.90
CA LEU A 21 -15.40 -3.51 6.30
C LEU A 21 -16.50 -3.04 7.26
N ASP A 22 -17.70 -2.71 6.76
CA ASP A 22 -18.81 -2.24 7.59
C ASP A 22 -19.17 -3.22 8.75
N PRO A 23 -19.25 -4.56 8.54
CA PRO A 23 -19.53 -5.49 9.63
C PRO A 23 -18.48 -5.46 10.76
N LEU A 24 -17.22 -5.28 10.40
CA LEU A 24 -16.12 -5.14 11.36
C LEU A 24 -16.30 -3.85 12.17
N LEU A 25 -16.57 -2.73 11.50
CA LEU A 25 -16.77 -1.44 12.17
C LEU A 25 -17.98 -1.47 13.12
N SER A 26 -19.07 -2.13 12.72
CA SER A 26 -20.25 -2.35 13.58
C SER A 26 -19.93 -3.22 14.80
N ALA A 27 -19.16 -4.30 14.63
CA ALA A 27 -18.72 -5.13 15.75
C ALA A 27 -17.87 -4.34 16.76
N LEU A 28 -17.09 -3.39 16.27
CA LEU A 28 -16.26 -2.48 17.08
C LEU A 28 -17.02 -1.25 17.61
N ARG A 29 -18.28 -1.06 17.20
CA ARG A 29 -19.11 0.12 17.51
C ARG A 29 -18.52 1.45 17.02
N LEU A 30 -17.67 1.41 15.99
CA LEU A 30 -17.06 2.59 15.38
C LEU A 30 -18.04 3.33 14.45
N ASP A 31 -19.16 2.70 14.12
CA ASP A 31 -20.29 3.26 13.37
C ASP A 31 -21.31 3.99 14.27
N SER A 32 -21.25 3.81 15.59
CA SER A 32 -22.28 4.25 16.55
C SER A 32 -22.35 5.77 16.81
N GLY A 33 -21.55 6.57 16.10
CA GLY A 33 -21.43 8.03 16.25
C GLY A 33 -20.76 8.51 17.55
N ARG A 34 -20.82 7.71 18.62
CA ARG A 34 -20.22 8.00 19.95
C ARG A 34 -18.71 7.75 19.97
N LEU A 35 -18.27 6.65 19.37
CA LEU A 35 -16.87 6.29 19.25
C LEU A 35 -16.44 6.52 17.81
N LYS A 36 -15.42 7.34 17.59
CA LYS A 36 -14.92 7.67 16.24
C LYS A 36 -13.52 7.10 16.06
N CYS A 37 -13.27 6.53 14.88
CA CYS A 37 -11.91 6.23 14.44
C CYS A 37 -11.20 7.53 14.08
N THR A 38 -10.03 7.78 14.67
CA THR A 38 -9.30 9.06 14.55
C THR A 38 -8.06 8.95 13.67
N CYS A 39 -7.44 7.77 13.62
CA CYS A 39 -6.26 7.50 12.80
C CYS A 39 -6.16 5.99 12.55
N LEU A 40 -5.36 5.62 11.56
CA LEU A 40 -5.08 4.21 11.28
C LEU A 40 -3.62 3.98 10.89
N ALA A 41 -3.17 2.75 11.06
CA ALA A 41 -1.93 2.25 10.47
C ALA A 41 -2.14 0.82 10.01
N VAL A 42 -1.31 0.39 9.06
CA VAL A 42 -1.38 -0.95 8.50
C VAL A 42 0.02 -1.54 8.42
N SER A 43 0.12 -2.85 8.66
CA SER A 43 1.32 -3.66 8.47
C SER A 43 0.97 -4.93 7.69
N ARG A 44 1.87 -5.92 7.67
CA ARG A 44 1.58 -7.21 7.04
C ARG A 44 0.43 -7.91 7.74
N LYS A 45 0.45 -7.90 9.08
CA LYS A 45 -0.49 -8.67 9.92
C LYS A 45 -1.65 -7.83 10.43
N TRP A 46 -1.41 -6.56 10.74
CA TRP A 46 -2.33 -5.72 11.50
C TRP A 46 -2.95 -4.61 10.67
N LEU A 47 -4.24 -4.39 10.89
CA LEU A 47 -4.90 -3.10 10.75
C LEU A 47 -5.08 -2.52 12.15
N ALA A 48 -4.43 -1.39 12.42
CA ALA A 48 -4.45 -0.71 13.70
C ALA A 48 -5.34 0.53 13.62
N LEU A 49 -6.39 0.59 14.44
CA LEU A 49 -7.36 1.69 14.45
C LEU A 49 -7.32 2.43 15.79
N GLY A 50 -6.95 3.70 15.76
CA GLY A 50 -7.01 4.59 16.93
C GLY A 50 -8.38 5.22 17.08
N THR A 51 -8.81 5.45 18.32
CA THR A 51 -10.15 6.00 18.61
C THR A 51 -10.13 7.27 19.43
N SER A 52 -11.25 8.01 19.36
CA SER A 52 -11.52 9.20 20.15
C SER A 52 -11.54 8.95 21.67
N ALA A 53 -11.77 7.70 22.10
CA ALA A 53 -11.78 7.30 23.51
C ALA A 53 -10.41 6.82 24.04
N GLY A 54 -9.34 6.93 23.24
CA GLY A 54 -8.00 6.48 23.65
C GLY A 54 -7.77 4.97 23.49
N GLY A 55 -8.66 4.26 22.81
CA GLY A 55 -8.50 2.83 22.49
C GLY A 55 -7.81 2.62 21.14
N LEU A 56 -6.80 1.76 21.11
CA LEU A 56 -6.16 1.23 19.90
C LEU A 56 -6.66 -0.19 19.66
N HIS A 57 -7.38 -0.40 18.57
CA HIS A 57 -7.88 -1.71 18.15
C HIS A 57 -6.91 -2.32 17.15
N LEU A 58 -6.38 -3.51 17.46
CA LEU A 58 -5.51 -4.26 16.56
C LEU A 58 -6.30 -5.43 15.95
N ILE A 59 -6.54 -5.32 14.64
CA ILE A 59 -7.33 -6.26 13.85
C ILE A 59 -6.38 -7.07 12.97
N GLN A 60 -6.47 -8.39 13.04
CA GLN A 60 -5.71 -9.27 12.15
C GLN A 60 -6.37 -9.25 10.77
N LYS A 61 -5.60 -8.94 9.72
CA LYS A 61 -6.13 -8.77 8.34
C LYS A 61 -6.64 -10.07 7.71
N GLU A 62 -6.12 -11.21 8.15
CA GLU A 62 -6.46 -12.53 7.58
C GLU A 62 -7.91 -12.94 7.85
N ASP A 63 -8.41 -12.68 9.05
CA ASP A 63 -9.77 -13.06 9.48
C ASP A 63 -10.66 -11.86 9.82
N TRP A 64 -10.15 -10.63 9.65
CA TRP A 64 -10.77 -9.38 10.08
C TRP A 64 -11.26 -9.43 11.54
N LYS A 65 -10.54 -10.10 12.44
CA LYS A 65 -10.90 -10.17 13.87
C LYS A 65 -10.01 -9.28 14.72
N GLN A 66 -10.63 -8.55 15.64
CA GLN A 66 -9.90 -7.85 16.69
C GLN A 66 -9.23 -8.88 17.62
N LYS A 67 -7.90 -8.81 17.73
CA LYS A 67 -7.13 -9.68 18.65
C LYS A 67 -6.77 -8.97 19.93
N LEU A 68 -6.44 -7.68 19.85
CA LEU A 68 -6.00 -6.87 20.99
C LEU A 68 -6.69 -5.51 21.00
N ILE A 69 -6.89 -4.99 22.21
CA ILE A 69 -7.27 -3.60 22.45
C ILE A 69 -6.31 -3.01 23.49
N LEU A 70 -5.64 -1.93 23.12
CA LEU A 70 -4.71 -1.21 24.01
C LEU A 70 -5.37 0.11 24.39
N THR A 71 -5.45 0.40 25.69
CA THR A 71 -6.17 1.59 26.18
C THR A 71 -5.23 2.63 26.76
N HIS A 72 -5.54 3.89 26.46
CA HIS A 72 -4.86 5.08 26.92
C HIS A 72 -5.85 5.99 27.64
N LYS A 73 -5.42 6.57 28.76
CA LYS A 73 -6.23 7.52 29.54
C LYS A 73 -5.90 8.97 29.17
N GLU A 74 -4.83 9.16 28.42
CA GLU A 74 -4.20 10.44 28.12
C GLU A 74 -4.77 11.09 26.84
N GLY A 75 -6.08 10.94 26.63
CA GLY A 75 -6.82 11.50 25.51
C GLY A 75 -7.02 10.56 24.32
N SER A 76 -7.67 11.10 23.28
CA SER A 76 -7.85 10.41 22.00
C SER A 76 -6.52 10.02 21.36
N ILE A 77 -6.52 8.94 20.59
CA ILE A 77 -5.34 8.58 19.79
C ILE A 77 -5.26 9.50 18.59
N ALA A 78 -4.17 10.24 18.44
CA ALA A 78 -3.95 11.18 17.34
C ALA A 78 -3.23 10.51 16.15
N HIS A 79 -2.21 9.70 16.43
CA HIS A 79 -1.47 8.95 15.42
C HIS A 79 -1.11 7.55 15.91
N VAL A 80 -1.01 6.63 14.98
CA VAL A 80 -0.52 5.28 15.20
C VAL A 80 0.46 4.92 14.08
N ALA A 81 1.49 4.14 14.39
CA ALA A 81 2.41 3.60 13.42
C ALA A 81 2.78 2.16 13.78
N CYS A 82 2.49 1.21 12.90
CA CYS A 82 2.99 -0.17 13.02
C CYS A 82 4.45 -0.24 12.55
N CYS A 83 5.29 -1.01 13.23
CA CYS A 83 6.68 -1.20 12.78
C CYS A 83 6.71 -2.07 11.52
N PRO A 84 7.29 -1.61 10.38
CA PRO A 84 7.23 -2.33 9.10
C PRO A 84 7.91 -3.72 9.06
N HIS A 85 8.91 -3.96 9.91
CA HIS A 85 9.70 -5.21 9.91
C HIS A 85 9.59 -6.01 11.21
N ASP A 86 8.87 -5.50 12.21
CA ASP A 86 8.61 -6.22 13.46
C ASP A 86 7.16 -6.00 13.87
N GLU A 87 6.32 -6.99 13.56
CA GLU A 87 4.88 -6.97 13.85
C GLU A 87 4.55 -6.98 15.35
N ASP A 88 5.57 -7.14 16.20
CA ASP A 88 5.45 -7.12 17.66
C ASP A 88 5.48 -5.69 18.23
N PHE A 89 5.81 -4.67 17.43
CA PHE A 89 5.90 -3.28 17.90
C PHE A 89 4.90 -2.33 17.23
N VAL A 90 4.23 -1.52 18.05
CA VAL A 90 3.33 -0.44 17.60
C VAL A 90 3.54 0.83 18.41
N ALA A 91 3.61 1.96 17.71
CA ALA A 91 3.75 3.27 18.31
C ALA A 91 2.42 4.01 18.29
N VAL A 92 2.11 4.71 19.38
CA VAL A 92 0.86 5.44 19.59
C VAL A 92 1.19 6.84 20.08
N ALA A 93 0.60 7.84 19.47
CA ALA A 93 0.60 9.22 19.94
C ALA A 93 -0.81 9.64 20.34
N THR A 94 -0.96 10.28 21.49
CA THR A 94 -2.25 10.80 21.97
C THR A 94 -2.38 12.30 21.71
N SER A 95 -3.60 12.82 21.78
CA SER A 95 -3.91 14.25 21.64
C SER A 95 -3.32 15.15 22.74
N GLN A 96 -2.83 14.57 23.84
CA GLN A 96 -2.15 15.31 24.92
C GLN A 96 -0.63 15.39 24.74
N GLY A 97 -0.09 14.88 23.62
CA GLY A 97 1.34 14.88 23.34
C GLY A 97 2.11 13.73 24.01
N LEU A 98 1.40 12.69 24.46
CA LEU A 98 2.03 11.46 24.94
C LEU A 98 2.37 10.55 23.77
N VAL A 99 3.57 9.98 23.78
CA VAL A 99 4.00 8.92 22.84
C VAL A 99 4.27 7.65 23.62
N VAL A 100 3.73 6.53 23.18
CA VAL A 100 3.92 5.20 23.77
C VAL A 100 4.32 4.22 22.68
N VAL A 101 5.35 3.42 22.95
CA VAL A 101 5.70 2.24 22.16
C VAL A 101 5.26 1.01 22.94
N TRP A 102 4.50 0.14 22.26
CA TRP A 102 4.04 -1.13 22.79
C TRP A 102 4.82 -2.28 22.16
N GLU A 103 5.19 -3.27 22.98
CA GLU A 103 5.58 -4.62 22.57
C GLU A 103 4.37 -5.54 22.80
N LEU A 104 3.91 -6.22 21.75
CA LEU A 104 2.65 -6.99 21.76
C LEU A 104 2.82 -8.41 22.31
N HIS A 105 4.06 -8.90 22.38
CA HIS A 105 4.45 -10.25 22.80
C HIS A 105 3.75 -11.38 22.02
N LEU A 106 3.66 -11.24 20.69
CA LEU A 106 2.91 -12.15 19.81
C LEU A 106 3.38 -13.61 19.90
N GLU A 107 4.70 -13.82 19.84
CA GLU A 107 5.32 -15.16 19.84
C GLU A 107 5.20 -15.85 21.20
N ARG A 108 5.22 -15.08 22.29
CA ARG A 108 5.27 -15.61 23.66
C ARG A 108 3.88 -15.76 24.29
N ARG A 109 2.80 -15.42 23.56
CA ARG A 109 1.43 -15.27 24.10
C ARG A 109 1.42 -14.43 25.39
N GLY A 110 2.31 -13.44 25.45
CA GLY A 110 2.46 -12.55 26.60
C GLY A 110 1.39 -11.45 26.57
N ARG A 111 1.26 -10.73 27.68
CA ARG A 111 0.43 -9.52 27.71
C ARG A 111 1.20 -8.38 27.02
N PRO A 112 0.53 -7.54 26.21
CA PRO A 112 1.17 -6.36 25.65
C PRO A 112 1.72 -5.42 26.75
N GLU A 113 2.91 -4.88 26.54
CA GLU A 113 3.63 -4.03 27.49
C GLU A 113 4.02 -2.69 26.88
N ARG A 114 3.94 -1.62 27.68
CA ARG A 114 4.43 -0.29 27.31
C ARG A 114 5.94 -0.23 27.52
N VAL A 115 6.70 -0.62 26.51
CA VAL A 115 8.17 -0.67 26.58
C VAL A 115 8.81 0.71 26.62
N SER A 116 8.14 1.75 26.12
CA SER A 116 8.69 3.11 26.12
C SER A 116 7.57 4.14 26.15
N VAL A 117 7.77 5.23 26.89
CA VAL A 117 6.79 6.30 27.10
C VAL A 117 7.51 7.65 27.12
N SER A 118 6.99 8.65 26.41
CA SER A 118 7.55 10.00 26.35
C SER A 118 6.47 11.08 26.42
N TRP A 119 6.77 12.14 27.15
CA TRP A 119 5.96 13.37 27.28
C TRP A 119 6.64 14.59 26.65
N GLU A 120 7.64 14.37 25.81
CA GLU A 120 8.51 15.42 25.25
C GLU A 120 7.76 16.43 24.36
N HIS A 121 6.56 16.05 23.91
CA HIS A 121 5.64 16.84 23.08
C HIS A 121 4.39 17.30 23.86
N ARG A 122 4.40 17.26 25.19
CA ARG A 122 3.25 17.66 26.01
C ARG A 122 2.82 19.09 25.69
N GLY A 123 1.52 19.25 25.41
CA GLY A 123 0.94 20.54 25.03
C GLY A 123 1.16 20.95 23.58
N GLN A 124 1.84 20.12 22.77
CA GLN A 124 1.92 20.25 21.32
C GLN A 124 1.11 19.14 20.66
N THR A 125 0.56 19.44 19.48
CA THR A 125 -0.12 18.44 18.66
C THR A 125 0.95 17.65 17.91
N ILE A 126 1.05 16.35 18.18
CA ILE A 126 1.87 15.44 17.39
C ILE A 126 1.25 15.34 16.00
N THR A 127 2.05 15.44 14.95
CA THR A 127 1.59 15.47 13.55
C THR A 127 2.14 14.34 12.70
N ALA A 128 3.24 13.72 13.11
CA ALA A 128 3.88 12.64 12.37
C ALA A 128 4.57 11.63 13.28
N LEU A 129 4.47 10.35 12.90
CA LEU A 129 5.22 9.24 13.48
C LEU A 129 5.91 8.49 12.35
N CYS A 130 7.18 8.12 12.54
CA CYS A 130 7.92 7.32 11.57
C CYS A 130 8.86 6.35 12.29
N TRP A 131 8.88 5.09 11.85
CA TRP A 131 9.78 4.08 12.40
C TRP A 131 11.14 4.11 11.73
N ASP A 132 12.19 4.00 12.52
CA ASP A 132 13.49 3.51 12.10
C ASP A 132 13.60 2.05 12.52
N THR A 133 13.44 1.16 11.54
CA THR A 133 13.45 -0.29 11.75
C THR A 133 14.84 -0.83 12.04
N SER A 134 15.90 -0.12 11.64
CA SER A 134 17.28 -0.57 11.81
C SER A 134 17.74 -0.48 13.28
N THR A 135 17.34 0.60 13.96
CA THR A 135 17.70 0.85 15.37
C THR A 135 16.53 0.65 16.33
N LEU A 136 15.36 0.26 15.82
CA LEU A 136 14.11 0.04 16.54
C LEU A 136 13.73 1.26 17.42
N ARG A 137 13.55 2.40 16.76
CA ARG A 137 13.08 3.64 17.39
C ARG A 137 12.01 4.32 16.54
N VAL A 138 11.26 5.22 17.18
CA VAL A 138 10.20 5.99 16.55
C VAL A 138 10.60 7.45 16.54
N PHE A 139 10.61 8.08 15.37
CA PHE A 139 10.67 9.52 15.24
C PHE A 139 9.29 10.14 15.38
N VAL A 140 9.23 11.25 16.10
CA VAL A 140 8.00 11.97 16.43
C VAL A 140 8.18 13.43 16.03
N GLY A 141 7.27 13.96 15.23
CA GLY A 141 7.21 15.36 14.83
C GLY A 141 5.95 16.02 15.35
N ASP A 142 6.03 17.31 15.70
CA ASP A 142 4.89 18.07 16.23
C ASP A 142 4.58 19.38 15.49
N SER A 143 3.51 20.03 15.96
CA SER A 143 3.04 21.33 15.48
C SER A 143 4.00 22.48 15.70
N GLY A 144 4.93 22.36 16.65
CA GLY A 144 5.96 23.35 16.95
C GLY A 144 7.23 23.18 16.11
N GLY A 145 7.32 22.13 15.29
CA GLY A 145 8.52 21.83 14.50
C GLY A 145 9.56 20.99 15.24
N LYS A 146 9.28 20.52 16.46
CA LYS A 146 10.22 19.69 17.22
C LYS A 146 10.18 18.26 16.70
N VAL A 147 11.36 17.67 16.51
CA VAL A 147 11.53 16.28 16.11
C VAL A 147 12.34 15.54 17.16
N THR A 148 11.75 14.49 17.73
CA THR A 148 12.41 13.63 18.72
C THR A 148 12.47 12.19 18.25
N SER A 149 13.36 11.40 18.84
CA SER A 149 13.42 9.95 18.67
C SER A 149 13.18 9.25 19.99
N LEU A 150 12.31 8.26 20.00
CA LEU A 150 11.98 7.39 21.12
C LEU A 150 12.41 5.96 20.81
N ARG A 151 13.43 5.46 21.50
CA ARG A 151 13.91 4.08 21.32
C ARG A 151 12.93 3.09 21.95
N ALA A 152 12.58 2.02 21.23
CA ALA A 152 11.80 0.94 21.81
C ALA A 152 12.72 0.04 22.65
N GLY A 153 12.52 0.02 23.96
CA GLY A 153 13.24 -0.91 24.84
C GLY A 153 12.72 -2.34 24.66
N SER A 154 13.31 -3.16 23.78
CA SER A 154 12.83 -4.54 23.61
C SER A 154 13.19 -5.41 24.82
N SER A 155 12.22 -6.22 25.29
CA SER A 155 12.45 -7.28 26.27
C SER A 155 13.35 -8.42 25.76
N LYS A 156 13.64 -8.47 24.45
CA LYS A 156 14.47 -9.48 23.77
C LYS A 156 15.98 -9.19 23.88
N LEU A 157 16.37 -7.92 24.03
CA LEU A 157 17.73 -7.58 24.45
C LEU A 157 17.80 -7.82 25.97
N GLY A 158 18.48 -8.88 26.38
CA GLY A 158 18.57 -9.27 27.79
C GLY A 158 18.94 -8.11 28.71
N LYS A 159 18.54 -8.21 29.99
CA LYS A 159 18.92 -7.28 31.07
C LYS A 159 20.43 -7.23 31.23
N GLY A 160 21.13 -6.49 30.38
CA GLY A 160 22.57 -6.50 30.26
C GLY A 160 23.11 -5.12 29.95
N SER A 161 23.96 -4.64 30.86
CA SER A 161 24.73 -3.39 30.86
C SER A 161 24.00 -2.12 31.30
N ALA A 162 24.32 -1.71 32.52
CA ALA A 162 23.95 -0.45 33.18
C ALA A 162 24.64 0.78 32.58
N PHE A 163 24.43 1.05 31.28
CA PHE A 163 24.66 2.39 30.74
C PHE A 163 23.36 3.19 30.81
N VAL A 164 23.45 4.49 31.10
CA VAL A 164 22.31 5.41 31.06
C VAL A 164 21.89 5.55 29.60
N ILE A 165 20.98 4.68 29.16
CA ILE A 165 20.34 4.81 27.86
C ILE A 165 19.27 5.88 28.01
N PHE A 166 19.45 7.02 27.34
CA PHE A 166 18.41 8.03 27.22
C PHE A 166 17.38 7.51 26.21
N PRO A 167 16.16 7.13 26.64
CA PRO A 167 15.17 6.53 25.73
C PRO A 167 14.60 7.55 24.75
N VAL A 168 14.71 8.85 25.07
CA VAL A 168 14.24 9.98 24.26
C VAL A 168 15.41 10.90 23.94
N GLN A 169 15.54 11.30 22.68
CA GLN A 169 16.53 12.28 22.24
C GLN A 169 15.86 13.30 21.31
N THR A 170 16.15 14.59 21.49
CA THR A 170 15.78 15.61 20.50
C THR A 170 16.74 15.51 19.32
N VAL A 171 16.20 15.27 18.12
CA VAL A 171 16.98 15.13 16.89
C VAL A 171 17.23 16.52 16.29
N THR A 172 16.17 17.31 16.15
CA THR A 172 16.24 18.66 15.59
C THR A 172 14.97 19.44 15.91
N THR A 173 15.01 20.76 15.69
CA THR A 173 13.84 21.63 15.67
C THR A 173 13.84 22.38 14.35
N VAL A 174 12.80 22.16 13.54
CA VAL A 174 12.57 22.88 12.29
C VAL A 174 11.77 24.15 12.54
N ASP A 175 11.73 25.02 11.54
CA ASP A 175 11.19 26.37 11.64
C ASP A 175 9.66 26.47 11.58
N SER A 176 8.96 25.37 11.27
CA SER A 176 7.50 25.32 11.16
C SER A 176 6.97 23.92 11.46
N ARG A 177 5.64 23.78 11.59
CA ARG A 177 4.95 22.50 11.84
C ARG A 177 5.47 21.39 10.94
N VAL A 178 5.77 20.24 11.54
CA VAL A 178 6.08 19.01 10.80
C VAL A 178 4.81 18.49 10.12
N VAL A 179 4.90 18.20 8.83
CA VAL A 179 3.81 17.67 7.99
C VAL A 179 3.95 16.16 7.82
N GLN A 180 5.17 15.69 7.51
CA GLN A 180 5.44 14.27 7.29
C GLN A 180 6.88 13.95 7.66
N LEU A 181 7.10 12.75 8.19
CA LEU A 181 8.41 12.17 8.45
C LEU A 181 8.61 10.93 7.56
N GLY A 182 9.85 10.66 7.18
CA GLY A 182 10.26 9.43 6.53
C GLY A 182 11.62 8.99 7.06
N CYS A 183 11.87 7.68 7.15
CA CYS A 183 13.16 7.15 7.59
C CYS A 183 13.58 6.03 6.65
N GLN A 184 14.82 6.08 6.18
CA GLN A 184 15.43 5.02 5.39
C GLN A 184 16.95 5.03 5.60
N ASP A 185 17.54 3.87 5.88
CA ASP A 185 18.99 3.68 5.95
C ASP A 185 19.74 4.73 6.80
N GLY A 186 19.24 5.01 8.02
CA GLY A 186 19.83 5.99 8.94
C GLY A 186 19.58 7.47 8.58
N CYS A 187 18.92 7.74 7.45
CA CYS A 187 18.52 9.07 7.01
C CYS A 187 17.05 9.35 7.39
N LEU A 188 16.83 10.48 8.07
CA LEU A 188 15.53 11.00 8.45
C LEU A 188 15.14 12.17 7.54
N LEU A 189 14.03 12.03 6.85
CA LEU A 189 13.39 13.07 6.05
C LEU A 189 12.36 13.81 6.90
N VAL A 190 12.49 15.13 6.98
CA VAL A 190 11.56 16.00 7.72
C VAL A 190 10.91 16.97 6.75
N SER A 191 9.62 16.78 6.49
CA SER A 191 8.80 17.68 5.69
C SER A 191 8.07 18.66 6.63
N SER A 192 8.35 19.97 6.56
CA SER A 192 7.62 21.03 7.29
C SER A 192 6.75 21.90 6.36
N LEU A 193 5.96 22.82 6.91
CA LEU A 193 5.13 23.75 6.10
C LEU A 193 5.96 24.60 5.13
N SER A 194 7.18 24.97 5.55
CA SER A 194 8.02 25.93 4.84
C SER A 194 9.12 25.28 3.99
N ARG A 195 9.66 24.14 4.42
CA ARG A 195 10.87 23.51 3.84
C ARG A 195 10.87 21.99 4.01
N CYS A 196 11.77 21.32 3.33
CA CYS A 196 12.03 19.89 3.50
C CYS A 196 13.51 19.72 3.86
N TYR A 197 13.79 18.85 4.81
CA TYR A 197 15.10 18.65 5.39
C TYR A 197 15.47 17.17 5.38
N LEU A 198 16.76 16.90 5.28
CA LEU A 198 17.34 15.58 5.40
C LEU A 198 18.34 15.59 6.55
N ALA A 199 18.23 14.61 7.43
CA ALA A 199 19.09 14.45 8.59
C ALA A 199 19.74 13.07 8.52
N ASP A 200 21.07 13.02 8.45
CA ASP A 200 21.81 11.81 8.71
C ASP A 200 21.92 11.64 10.23
N THR A 201 21.21 10.63 10.74
CA THR A 201 21.07 10.42 12.19
C THR A 201 22.27 9.71 12.80
N GLU A 202 23.15 9.11 11.99
CA GLU A 202 24.39 8.50 12.46
C GLU A 202 25.52 9.51 12.51
N ARG A 203 25.58 10.41 11.51
CA ARG A 203 26.61 11.46 11.40
C ARG A 203 26.21 12.78 12.03
N GLU A 204 24.98 12.88 12.55
CA GLU A 204 24.40 14.10 13.13
C GLU A 204 24.48 15.30 12.18
N LYS A 205 24.34 15.05 10.88
CA LYS A 205 24.38 16.09 9.85
C LYS A 205 22.97 16.40 9.39
N PHE A 206 22.69 17.69 9.20
CA PHE A 206 21.38 18.19 8.84
C PHE A 206 21.48 19.18 7.69
N TRP A 207 20.72 18.98 6.63
CA TRP A 207 20.70 19.89 5.49
C TRP A 207 19.31 20.00 4.85
N ARG A 208 19.15 21.04 4.03
CA ARG A 208 17.89 21.35 3.35
C ARG A 208 17.84 20.65 1.99
N VAL A 209 16.66 20.16 1.62
CA VAL A 209 16.37 19.67 0.26
C VAL A 209 15.99 20.84 -0.64
N GLY A 210 16.88 21.16 -1.58
CA GLY A 210 16.76 22.29 -2.50
C GLY A 210 16.82 23.65 -1.80
N ASN A 211 16.64 24.72 -2.60
CA ASN A 211 16.81 26.10 -2.11
C ASN A 211 15.53 26.92 -2.05
N LYS A 212 14.46 26.49 -2.72
CA LYS A 212 13.19 27.23 -2.70
C LYS A 212 12.33 26.78 -1.53
N GLU A 213 11.74 27.77 -0.88
CA GLU A 213 10.74 27.58 0.16
C GLU A 213 9.40 27.21 -0.45
N ARG A 214 8.48 26.80 0.41
CA ARG A 214 7.08 26.49 0.10
C ARG A 214 6.21 27.06 1.21
N ASP A 215 4.92 27.11 0.98
CA ASP A 215 3.95 27.53 1.97
C ASP A 215 2.71 26.64 1.87
N GLY A 216 2.44 25.90 2.94
CA GLY A 216 1.36 24.91 3.04
C GLY A 216 1.82 23.49 3.34
N GLU A 217 0.86 22.57 3.42
CA GLU A 217 1.11 21.16 3.70
C GLU A 217 1.54 20.45 2.42
N TYR A 218 2.80 20.01 2.34
CA TYR A 218 3.23 19.10 1.29
C TYR A 218 4.02 17.93 1.86
N GLY A 219 3.83 16.76 1.28
CA GLY A 219 4.48 15.53 1.70
C GLY A 219 5.89 15.36 1.16
N ALA A 220 6.62 14.42 1.75
CA ALA A 220 7.88 13.94 1.20
C ALA A 220 8.09 12.48 1.60
N CYS A 221 8.71 11.70 0.72
CA CYS A 221 9.04 10.31 1.00
C CYS A 221 10.36 9.90 0.33
N PHE A 222 10.97 8.86 0.89
CA PHE A 222 12.05 8.16 0.21
C PHE A 222 11.49 7.26 -0.87
N TYR A 223 12.30 7.05 -1.90
CA TYR A 223 12.00 6.17 -3.01
C TYR A 223 13.16 5.18 -3.18
N SER A 224 12.90 3.93 -2.80
CA SER A 224 13.83 2.83 -2.98
C SER A 224 13.44 2.05 -4.23
N HIS A 225 14.33 2.02 -5.23
CA HIS A 225 14.20 1.02 -6.29
C HIS A 225 14.31 -0.37 -5.66
N SER A 226 13.36 -1.26 -5.97
CA SER A 226 13.49 -2.66 -5.63
C SER A 226 14.79 -3.23 -6.23
N LYS A 227 15.48 -4.02 -5.41
CA LYS A 227 16.80 -4.63 -5.68
C LYS A 227 16.84 -5.27 -7.07
N GLY A 228 17.51 -4.64 -8.04
CA GLY A 228 17.61 -5.18 -9.40
C GLY A 228 18.54 -4.43 -10.36
N LEU A 229 18.80 -3.15 -10.13
CA LEU A 229 19.77 -2.37 -10.90
C LEU A 229 20.90 -1.92 -9.98
N LEU A 230 21.99 -2.68 -9.98
CA LEU A 230 23.25 -2.31 -9.33
C LEU A 230 23.71 -0.94 -9.89
N GLY A 231 23.60 0.12 -9.08
CA GLY A 231 24.23 1.41 -9.38
C GLY A 231 23.34 2.66 -9.40
N GLN A 232 22.04 2.59 -9.08
CA GLN A 232 21.21 3.80 -8.94
C GLN A 232 21.27 4.34 -7.51
N SER A 233 21.62 5.64 -7.37
CA SER A 233 21.66 6.34 -6.08
C SER A 233 20.26 6.45 -5.47
N PRO A 234 20.14 6.41 -4.12
CA PRO A 234 18.84 6.53 -3.48
C PRO A 234 18.25 7.93 -3.70
N LEU A 235 16.94 7.99 -3.92
CA LEU A 235 16.20 9.20 -4.26
C LEU A 235 15.13 9.50 -3.21
N LEU A 236 14.74 10.77 -3.15
CA LEU A 236 13.59 11.21 -2.38
C LEU A 236 12.72 12.13 -3.23
N TYR A 237 11.41 12.10 -2.95
CA TYR A 237 10.44 12.95 -3.59
C TYR A 237 9.83 13.93 -2.59
N CYS A 238 9.75 15.20 -2.97
CA CYS A 238 9.20 16.27 -2.15
C CYS A 238 8.13 17.04 -2.93
N ALA A 239 6.90 17.07 -2.43
CA ALA A 239 5.82 17.83 -3.05
C ALA A 239 6.03 19.34 -2.90
N ARG A 240 5.53 20.09 -3.90
CA ARG A 240 5.73 21.53 -4.07
C ARG A 240 4.49 22.21 -4.65
N PRO A 241 4.34 23.54 -4.43
CA PRO A 241 3.20 24.30 -4.96
C PRO A 241 2.98 24.11 -6.46
N GLY A 242 1.70 23.99 -6.85
CA GLY A 242 1.27 23.88 -8.24
C GLY A 242 1.31 22.46 -8.80
N SER A 243 0.97 21.44 -8.01
CA SER A 243 1.04 20.03 -8.41
C SER A 243 2.42 19.61 -8.88
N ARG A 244 3.47 20.07 -8.19
CA ARG A 244 4.87 19.76 -8.53
C ARG A 244 5.45 18.79 -7.53
N ILE A 245 6.37 17.94 -7.99
CA ILE A 245 7.15 17.07 -7.13
C ILE A 245 8.62 17.21 -7.53
N TRP A 246 9.47 17.53 -6.56
CA TRP A 246 10.92 17.49 -6.75
C TRP A 246 11.43 16.08 -6.53
N GLU A 247 12.32 15.66 -7.42
CA GLU A 247 13.18 14.51 -7.22
C GLU A 247 14.54 15.02 -6.75
N ALA A 248 15.04 14.47 -5.66
CA ALA A 248 16.30 14.89 -5.08
C ALA A 248 17.14 13.68 -4.65
N ASN A 249 18.45 13.89 -4.59
CA ASN A 249 19.38 12.91 -4.04
C ASN A 249 19.50 13.06 -2.51
N PHE A 250 20.25 12.14 -1.90
CA PHE A 250 20.51 12.16 -0.46
C PHE A 250 21.49 13.27 -0.04
N ASN A 251 22.04 14.08 -0.95
CA ASN A 251 22.76 15.30 -0.59
C ASN A 251 21.82 16.53 -0.50
N GLY A 252 20.52 16.33 -0.74
CA GLY A 252 19.52 17.41 -0.76
C GLY A 252 19.52 18.22 -2.06
N GLU A 253 20.23 17.78 -3.10
CA GLU A 253 20.25 18.44 -4.41
C GLU A 253 19.04 18.01 -5.23
N VAL A 254 18.34 18.98 -5.82
CA VAL A 254 17.18 18.71 -6.68
C VAL A 254 17.67 18.33 -8.06
N LEU A 255 17.35 17.11 -8.48
CA LEU A 255 17.73 16.55 -9.79
C LEU A 255 16.71 16.92 -10.87
N SER A 256 15.41 16.83 -10.54
CA SER A 256 14.34 17.11 -11.49
C SER A 256 13.09 17.67 -10.80
N THR A 257 12.23 18.32 -11.59
CA THR A 257 10.93 18.83 -11.15
C THR A 257 9.82 18.27 -12.03
N HIS A 258 9.08 17.31 -11.49
CA HIS A 258 7.90 16.72 -12.11
C HIS A 258 6.72 17.70 -12.00
N GLN A 259 6.01 17.95 -13.10
CA GLN A 259 4.92 18.93 -13.17
C GLN A 259 3.61 18.26 -13.59
N PHE A 260 2.72 18.00 -12.63
CA PHE A 260 1.49 17.24 -12.86
C PHE A 260 0.27 18.10 -13.15
N LYS A 261 0.32 19.43 -12.98
CA LYS A 261 -0.85 20.32 -13.13
C LYS A 261 -1.64 20.09 -14.43
N GLN A 262 -0.94 20.01 -15.56
CA GLN A 262 -1.56 19.76 -16.86
C GLN A 262 -1.93 18.29 -17.06
N LEU A 263 -1.14 17.36 -16.53
CA LEU A 263 -1.40 15.93 -16.64
C LEU A 263 -2.65 15.50 -15.85
N LEU A 264 -2.99 16.24 -14.79
CA LEU A 264 -4.21 16.04 -13.99
C LEU A 264 -5.48 16.58 -14.67
N ALA A 265 -5.39 17.16 -15.87
CA ALA A 265 -6.55 17.55 -16.67
C ALA A 265 -7.24 16.34 -17.36
N CYS A 266 -6.70 15.12 -17.19
CA CYS A 266 -7.37 13.90 -17.63
C CYS A 266 -8.63 13.60 -16.79
N PRO A 267 -9.64 12.92 -17.35
CA PRO A 267 -10.82 12.51 -16.59
C PRO A 267 -10.46 11.49 -15.48
N PRO A 268 -11.20 11.45 -14.36
CA PRO A 268 -10.97 10.47 -13.31
C PRO A 268 -11.32 9.06 -13.79
N LEU A 269 -10.54 8.07 -13.33
CA LEU A 269 -10.90 6.67 -13.52
C LEU A 269 -11.94 6.25 -12.47
N PRO A 270 -12.94 5.43 -12.83
CA PRO A 270 -13.96 5.00 -11.88
C PRO A 270 -13.37 4.12 -10.78
N LEU A 271 -13.86 4.32 -9.56
CA LEU A 271 -13.68 3.36 -8.48
C LEU A 271 -14.51 2.13 -8.80
N ILE A 272 -13.88 0.96 -8.87
CA ILE A 272 -14.61 -0.30 -9.03
C ILE A 272 -15.05 -0.77 -7.65
N THR A 273 -16.34 -0.73 -7.35
CA THR A 273 -16.88 -1.13 -6.04
C THR A 273 -18.03 -2.11 -6.22
N TYR A 274 -18.33 -2.89 -5.18
CA TYR A 274 -19.53 -3.72 -5.12
C TYR A 274 -20.82 -2.91 -4.88
N ARG A 275 -20.69 -1.61 -4.54
CA ARG A 275 -21.82 -0.74 -4.18
C ARG A 275 -22.51 -0.10 -5.38
N GLU A 276 -21.76 0.20 -6.44
CA GLU A 276 -22.20 1.00 -7.58
C GLU A 276 -21.60 0.45 -8.88
N GLU A 277 -22.32 0.59 -9.99
CA GLU A 277 -21.80 0.21 -11.31
C GLU A 277 -20.67 1.18 -11.73
N PRO A 278 -19.55 0.67 -12.30
CA PRO A 278 -18.47 1.51 -12.78
C PRO A 278 -18.94 2.47 -13.88
N ARG A 279 -18.69 3.77 -13.70
CA ARG A 279 -19.05 4.80 -14.69
C ARG A 279 -17.84 5.68 -15.00
N TYR A 280 -17.38 5.61 -16.25
CA TYR A 280 -16.35 6.49 -16.76
C TYR A 280 -16.99 7.63 -17.55
N SER A 281 -16.59 8.87 -17.27
CA SER A 281 -16.95 10.03 -18.08
C SER A 281 -15.69 10.52 -18.81
N PRO A 282 -15.67 10.56 -20.15
CA PRO A 282 -14.49 10.98 -20.91
C PRO A 282 -14.29 12.50 -20.94
N GLU A 283 -15.09 13.27 -20.20
CA GLU A 283 -14.99 14.73 -20.16
C GLU A 283 -13.67 15.19 -19.56
N GLN A 284 -12.91 15.97 -20.34
CA GLN A 284 -11.66 16.57 -19.87
C GLN A 284 -11.91 17.46 -18.65
N ARG A 285 -11.02 17.34 -17.66
CA ARG A 285 -11.02 18.21 -16.49
C ARG A 285 -10.14 19.42 -16.73
N THR A 286 -10.31 20.44 -15.91
CA THR A 286 -9.40 21.58 -15.90
C THR A 286 -8.08 21.21 -15.21
N PRO A 287 -6.96 21.85 -15.58
CA PRO A 287 -5.68 21.63 -14.92
C PRO A 287 -5.77 21.87 -13.41
N GLN A 288 -5.34 20.90 -12.61
CA GLN A 288 -5.52 20.91 -11.15
C GLN A 288 -4.25 21.40 -10.45
N SER A 289 -4.40 22.36 -9.53
CA SER A 289 -3.31 22.89 -8.70
C SER A 289 -3.48 22.42 -7.26
N LEU A 290 -2.85 21.30 -6.92
CA LEU A 290 -2.99 20.59 -5.65
C LEU A 290 -1.72 20.75 -4.80
N ALA A 291 -1.87 20.57 -3.49
CA ALA A 291 -0.77 20.68 -2.52
C ALA A 291 -0.05 19.34 -2.24
N PHE A 292 -0.66 18.18 -2.53
CA PHE A 292 -0.09 16.87 -2.22
C PHE A 292 0.42 16.75 -0.75
N PRO A 293 -0.50 16.78 0.24
CA PRO A 293 -0.17 16.96 1.66
C PRO A 293 0.69 15.84 2.24
N LYS A 294 0.56 14.62 1.72
CA LYS A 294 1.41 13.47 2.04
C LYS A 294 1.83 12.77 0.76
N LEU A 295 3.06 12.26 0.73
CA LEU A 295 3.55 11.40 -0.35
C LEU A 295 3.88 10.03 0.26
N LEU A 296 3.28 8.97 -0.26
CA LEU A 296 3.57 7.59 0.16
C LEU A 296 4.10 6.77 -1.01
N LEU A 297 5.05 5.88 -0.74
CA LEU A 297 5.46 4.87 -1.71
C LEU A 297 4.33 3.83 -1.84
N PHE A 298 3.97 3.50 -3.07
CA PHE A 298 2.87 2.60 -3.37
C PHE A 298 3.24 1.57 -4.45
N GLY A 299 3.07 0.28 -4.16
CA GLY A 299 3.43 -0.80 -5.08
C GLY A 299 4.89 -0.76 -5.56
N ASP A 300 5.83 -0.36 -4.70
CA ASP A 300 7.29 -0.25 -4.90
C ASP A 300 7.77 0.73 -5.98
N GLN A 301 6.87 1.24 -6.82
CA GLN A 301 7.23 2.04 -8.00
C GLN A 301 6.45 3.33 -8.13
N ASN A 302 5.33 3.49 -7.43
CA ASN A 302 4.45 4.62 -7.59
C ASN A 302 4.44 5.52 -6.36
N LEU A 303 4.04 6.77 -6.56
CA LEU A 303 3.76 7.73 -5.49
C LEU A 303 2.26 7.89 -5.33
N LEU A 304 1.79 7.82 -4.10
CA LEU A 304 0.40 8.05 -3.72
C LEU A 304 0.26 9.36 -2.94
N THR A 305 -0.76 10.14 -3.28
CA THR A 305 -1.25 11.28 -2.49
C THR A 305 -2.76 11.34 -2.60
N TRP A 306 -3.41 12.08 -1.72
CA TRP A 306 -4.85 12.32 -1.76
C TRP A 306 -5.20 13.76 -1.40
N THR A 307 -6.42 14.14 -1.73
CA THR A 307 -7.15 15.28 -1.16
C THR A 307 -8.33 14.75 -0.34
N ASP A 308 -9.19 15.63 0.15
CA ASP A 308 -10.47 15.26 0.76
C ASP A 308 -11.47 14.58 -0.20
N SER A 309 -11.18 14.60 -1.51
CA SER A 309 -12.13 14.29 -2.58
C SER A 309 -11.60 13.33 -3.64
N ALA A 310 -10.30 13.04 -3.66
CA ALA A 310 -9.71 12.14 -4.64
C ALA A 310 -8.38 11.53 -4.18
N ILE A 311 -8.08 10.37 -4.76
CA ILE A 311 -6.80 9.66 -4.65
C ILE A 311 -6.04 9.82 -5.96
N TYR A 312 -4.74 10.10 -5.88
CA TYR A 312 -3.86 10.32 -7.02
C TYR A 312 -2.66 9.39 -6.95
N VAL A 313 -2.35 8.71 -8.05
CA VAL A 313 -1.21 7.80 -8.17
C VAL A 313 -0.34 8.23 -9.35
N PHE A 314 0.95 8.42 -9.09
CA PHE A 314 1.94 8.84 -10.09
C PHE A 314 3.02 7.78 -10.28
N THR A 315 3.54 7.68 -11.49
CA THR A 315 4.71 6.87 -11.82
C THR A 315 5.89 7.83 -12.06
N PRO A 316 6.69 8.13 -11.02
CA PRO A 316 7.66 9.23 -11.08
C PRO A 316 8.79 8.99 -12.08
N GLN A 317 9.18 7.74 -12.36
CA GLN A 317 10.26 7.42 -13.31
C GLN A 317 9.96 7.94 -14.73
N ASN A 318 8.69 7.95 -15.09
CA ASN A 318 8.23 8.42 -16.40
C ASN A 318 7.52 9.77 -16.32
N GLY A 319 7.40 10.36 -15.12
CA GLY A 319 6.68 11.63 -14.90
C GLY A 319 5.19 11.56 -15.28
N GLN A 320 4.54 10.40 -15.12
CA GLN A 320 3.17 10.14 -15.59
C GLN A 320 2.16 10.06 -14.44
N VAL A 321 0.90 10.40 -14.74
CA VAL A 321 -0.25 10.10 -13.88
C VAL A 321 -0.71 8.69 -14.21
N LEU A 322 -0.57 7.75 -13.27
CA LEU A 322 -1.02 6.39 -13.46
C LEU A 322 -2.55 6.34 -13.46
N LEU A 323 -3.15 6.94 -12.43
CA LEU A 323 -4.58 7.16 -12.30
C LEU A 323 -4.87 8.23 -11.25
N TRP A 324 -6.08 8.75 -11.29
CA TRP A 324 -6.70 9.39 -10.15
C TRP A 324 -8.18 9.06 -10.13
N THR A 325 -8.75 8.95 -8.93
CA THR A 325 -10.12 8.47 -8.71
C THR A 325 -10.77 9.31 -7.64
N GLU A 326 -12.03 9.72 -7.88
CA GLU A 326 -12.82 10.48 -6.92
C GLU A 326 -13.26 9.57 -5.77
N VAL A 327 -12.88 9.94 -4.55
CA VAL A 327 -13.25 9.27 -3.31
C VAL A 327 -13.49 10.36 -2.27
N LYS A 328 -14.73 10.48 -1.82
CA LYS A 328 -15.16 11.61 -0.99
C LYS A 328 -14.83 11.42 0.48
N ASP A 329 -14.68 12.55 1.17
CA ASP A 329 -14.56 12.64 2.62
C ASP A 329 -13.31 11.92 3.14
N LEU A 330 -12.20 11.96 2.40
CA LEU A 330 -10.94 11.31 2.81
C LEU A 330 -10.22 12.11 3.90
N MET A 331 -9.91 11.46 5.01
CA MET A 331 -9.15 12.04 6.12
C MET A 331 -7.70 11.55 6.13
N ASP A 332 -7.51 10.23 6.09
CA ASP A 332 -6.18 9.62 6.14
C ASP A 332 -6.17 8.31 5.34
N ILE A 333 -5.01 7.97 4.80
CA ILE A 333 -4.79 6.73 4.05
C ILE A 333 -3.55 6.05 4.59
N ALA A 334 -3.69 4.78 4.99
CA ALA A 334 -2.54 3.93 5.25
C ALA A 334 -2.38 2.91 4.13
N VAL A 335 -1.13 2.60 3.81
CA VAL A 335 -0.77 1.77 2.66
C VAL A 335 0.06 0.59 3.12
N TYR A 336 -0.25 -0.59 2.58
CA TYR A 336 0.63 -1.75 2.66
C TYR A 336 0.71 -2.41 1.28
N ARG A 337 1.90 -2.36 0.65
CA ARG A 337 2.12 -2.86 -0.72
C ARG A 337 1.17 -2.21 -1.72
N GLY A 338 0.21 -2.97 -2.25
CA GLY A 338 -0.82 -2.53 -3.21
C GLY A 338 -2.20 -2.30 -2.59
N GLU A 339 -2.32 -2.39 -1.27
CA GLU A 339 -3.56 -2.18 -0.51
C GLU A 339 -3.59 -0.78 0.11
N LEU A 340 -4.75 -0.14 0.08
CA LEU A 340 -5.03 1.13 0.71
C LEU A 340 -6.17 0.97 1.73
N PHE A 341 -6.01 1.58 2.88
CA PHE A 341 -7.02 1.67 3.92
C PHE A 341 -7.35 3.15 4.12
N CYS A 342 -8.54 3.56 3.72
CA CYS A 342 -8.93 4.96 3.71
C CYS A 342 -9.92 5.23 4.85
N LEU A 343 -9.51 6.08 5.79
CA LEU A 343 -10.40 6.60 6.82
C LEU A 343 -11.14 7.81 6.26
N HIS A 344 -12.47 7.79 6.39
CA HIS A 344 -13.33 8.88 5.97
C HIS A 344 -13.71 9.79 7.17
N GLY A 345 -14.07 11.04 6.91
CA GLY A 345 -14.48 12.04 7.93
C GLY A 345 -15.70 11.63 8.74
N ASN A 346 -16.59 10.84 8.15
CA ASN A 346 -17.71 10.22 8.86
C ASN A 346 -17.33 8.99 9.71
N GLY A 347 -16.06 8.60 9.76
CA GLY A 347 -15.55 7.47 10.54
C GLY A 347 -15.63 6.11 9.82
N ARG A 348 -16.12 6.07 8.58
CA ARG A 348 -16.07 4.85 7.75
C ARG A 348 -14.65 4.52 7.35
N LEU A 349 -14.43 3.24 7.04
CA LEU A 349 -13.17 2.72 6.53
C LEU A 349 -13.43 1.98 5.22
N SER A 350 -12.73 2.35 4.15
CA SER A 350 -12.74 1.60 2.89
C SER A 350 -11.41 0.89 2.67
N HIS A 351 -11.47 -0.32 2.11
CA HIS A 351 -10.30 -1.11 1.73
C HIS A 351 -10.23 -1.21 0.21
N LEU A 352 -9.26 -0.51 -0.34
CA LEU A 352 -9.06 -0.42 -1.78
C LEU A 352 -7.79 -1.20 -2.16
N SER A 353 -7.79 -1.77 -3.36
CA SER A 353 -6.64 -2.42 -3.96
C SER A 353 -6.35 -1.78 -5.31
N MET A 354 -5.08 -1.51 -5.61
CA MET A 354 -4.67 -1.17 -6.98
C MET A 354 -4.34 -2.44 -7.74
N LEU A 355 -4.99 -2.64 -8.88
CA LEU A 355 -4.79 -3.79 -9.75
C LEU A 355 -4.76 -3.33 -11.21
N SER A 356 -4.14 -4.12 -12.08
CA SER A 356 -4.35 -3.97 -13.51
C SER A 356 -5.80 -4.34 -13.88
N ALA A 357 -6.33 -3.76 -14.95
CA ALA A 357 -7.72 -3.96 -15.34
C ALA A 357 -8.07 -5.44 -15.62
N ASP A 358 -7.13 -6.22 -16.19
CA ASP A 358 -7.31 -7.66 -16.37
C ASP A 358 -7.41 -8.41 -15.04
N ARG A 359 -6.60 -8.05 -14.04
CA ARG A 359 -6.69 -8.67 -12.70
C ARG A 359 -7.95 -8.26 -11.95
N CYS A 360 -8.44 -7.05 -12.20
CA CYS A 360 -9.73 -6.60 -11.69
C CYS A 360 -10.87 -7.45 -12.25
N VAL A 361 -10.94 -7.63 -13.58
CA VAL A 361 -11.96 -8.46 -14.22
C VAL A 361 -11.87 -9.91 -13.75
N GLU A 362 -10.66 -10.49 -13.66
CA GLU A 362 -10.47 -11.83 -13.12
C GLU A 362 -11.04 -11.98 -11.70
N ARG A 363 -10.79 -10.99 -10.83
CA ARG A 363 -11.28 -11.02 -9.44
C ARG A 363 -12.80 -10.83 -9.35
N LEU A 364 -13.40 -10.02 -10.23
CA LEU A 364 -14.85 -9.87 -10.33
C LEU A 364 -15.53 -11.16 -10.83
N LEU A 365 -14.92 -11.86 -11.79
CA LEU A 365 -15.41 -13.16 -12.29
C LEU A 365 -15.41 -14.22 -11.19
N ARG A 366 -14.35 -14.30 -10.38
CA ARG A 366 -14.27 -15.22 -9.24
C ARG A 366 -15.34 -14.96 -8.17
N ARG A 367 -15.94 -13.76 -8.19
CA ARG A 367 -17.00 -13.32 -7.27
C ARG A 367 -18.38 -13.27 -7.94
N GLU A 368 -18.51 -13.83 -9.14
CA GLU A 368 -19.76 -13.88 -9.90
C GLU A 368 -20.39 -12.49 -10.13
N SER A 369 -19.57 -11.44 -10.13
CA SER A 369 -20.00 -10.05 -10.36
C SER A 369 -19.97 -9.75 -11.87
N TRP A 370 -20.91 -10.35 -12.60
CA TRP A 370 -20.90 -10.38 -14.07
C TRP A 370 -21.00 -9.00 -14.72
N VAL A 371 -21.97 -8.17 -14.33
CA VAL A 371 -22.16 -6.85 -14.95
C VAL A 371 -20.95 -5.94 -14.75
N PRO A 372 -20.41 -5.75 -13.52
CA PRO A 372 -19.16 -5.01 -13.32
C PRO A 372 -17.97 -5.61 -14.09
N ALA A 373 -17.84 -6.93 -14.16
CA ALA A 373 -16.74 -7.58 -14.88
C ALA A 373 -16.79 -7.26 -16.38
N ALA A 374 -17.97 -7.35 -17.00
CA ALA A 374 -18.16 -7.01 -18.41
C ALA A 374 -17.95 -5.51 -18.65
N THR A 375 -18.48 -4.64 -17.78
CA THR A 375 -18.28 -3.19 -17.88
C THR A 375 -16.80 -2.81 -17.84
N VAL A 376 -16.03 -3.36 -16.91
CA VAL A 376 -14.57 -3.11 -16.82
C VAL A 376 -13.85 -3.69 -18.04
N ALA A 377 -14.25 -4.87 -18.53
CA ALA A 377 -13.64 -5.48 -19.71
C ALA A 377 -13.81 -4.61 -20.97
N CYS A 378 -15.02 -4.09 -21.20
CA CYS A 378 -15.31 -3.18 -22.31
C CYS A 378 -14.58 -1.83 -22.14
N MET A 379 -14.61 -1.27 -20.93
CA MET A 379 -13.98 0.01 -20.61
C MET A 379 -12.46 0.01 -20.81
N PHE A 380 -11.79 -1.10 -20.46
CA PHE A 380 -10.33 -1.28 -20.56
C PHE A 380 -9.95 -2.28 -21.67
N GLN A 381 -10.66 -2.26 -22.80
CA GLN A 381 -10.45 -3.22 -23.89
C GLN A 381 -8.99 -3.31 -24.39
N HIS A 382 -8.23 -2.22 -24.33
CA HIS A 382 -6.80 -2.19 -24.72
C HIS A 382 -5.90 -3.01 -23.78
N VAL A 383 -6.29 -3.17 -22.51
CA VAL A 383 -5.58 -4.06 -21.56
C VAL A 383 -6.01 -5.50 -21.77
N ILE A 384 -7.32 -5.72 -21.93
CA ILE A 384 -7.92 -7.06 -22.05
C ILE A 384 -7.46 -7.78 -23.32
N THR A 385 -7.32 -7.06 -24.44
CA THR A 385 -6.92 -7.63 -25.73
C THR A 385 -5.43 -7.99 -25.83
N THR A 386 -4.61 -7.65 -24.83
CA THR A 386 -3.17 -7.96 -24.84
C THR A 386 -2.89 -9.46 -24.69
N SER A 387 -1.80 -9.93 -25.30
CA SER A 387 -1.35 -11.33 -25.15
C SER A 387 -1.03 -11.71 -23.71
N ARG A 388 -0.62 -10.74 -22.87
CA ARG A 388 -0.36 -10.95 -21.44
C ARG A 388 -1.65 -11.22 -20.65
N ALA A 389 -2.73 -10.50 -20.96
CA ALA A 389 -4.02 -10.66 -20.30
C ALA A 389 -4.66 -12.04 -20.56
N ARG A 390 -4.32 -12.72 -21.66
CA ARG A 390 -4.80 -14.09 -21.93
C ARG A 390 -4.42 -15.11 -20.85
N LYS A 391 -3.38 -14.84 -20.05
CA LYS A 391 -2.99 -15.70 -18.92
C LYS A 391 -3.93 -15.54 -17.71
N SER A 392 -4.50 -14.35 -17.50
CA SER A 392 -5.44 -14.05 -16.40
C SER A 392 -6.88 -14.30 -16.82
N ILE A 393 -7.22 -13.92 -18.05
CA ILE A 393 -8.56 -14.00 -18.60
C ILE A 393 -8.50 -14.63 -20.00
N PRO A 394 -8.53 -15.96 -20.08
CA PRO A 394 -8.72 -16.69 -21.32
C PRO A 394 -10.04 -16.34 -22.03
N ILE A 395 -10.11 -16.61 -23.35
CA ILE A 395 -11.31 -16.35 -24.16
C ILE A 395 -12.54 -17.09 -23.63
N ASP A 396 -12.39 -18.34 -23.17
CA ASP A 396 -13.46 -19.13 -22.56
C ASP A 396 -14.07 -18.46 -21.33
N ARG A 397 -13.27 -17.71 -20.55
CA ARG A 397 -13.77 -16.94 -19.40
C ARG A 397 -14.60 -15.73 -19.83
N LEU A 398 -14.24 -15.06 -20.93
CA LEU A 398 -15.01 -13.94 -21.48
C LEU A 398 -16.29 -14.41 -22.17
N GLU A 399 -16.24 -15.54 -22.88
CA GLU A 399 -17.44 -16.19 -23.43
C GLU A 399 -18.39 -16.65 -22.31
N HIS A 400 -17.84 -17.23 -21.24
CA HIS A 400 -18.64 -17.55 -20.06
C HIS A 400 -19.25 -16.30 -19.43
N LEU A 401 -18.48 -15.23 -19.23
CA LEU A 401 -18.99 -13.94 -18.75
C LEU A 401 -20.16 -13.43 -19.59
N LYS A 402 -20.01 -13.45 -20.92
CA LYS A 402 -21.07 -13.05 -21.86
C LYS A 402 -22.34 -13.89 -21.66
N SER A 403 -22.20 -15.20 -21.49
CA SER A 403 -23.34 -16.12 -21.28
C SER A 403 -24.13 -15.84 -19.99
N GLN A 404 -23.51 -15.20 -18.99
CA GLN A 404 -24.16 -14.88 -17.71
C GLN A 404 -24.94 -13.55 -17.75
N LEU A 405 -24.83 -12.75 -18.83
CA LEU A 405 -25.53 -11.49 -18.97
C LEU A 405 -26.94 -11.69 -19.54
N SER A 406 -27.93 -11.01 -18.96
CA SER A 406 -29.31 -11.00 -19.49
C SER A 406 -29.38 -10.30 -20.86
N PRO A 407 -29.81 -10.97 -21.95
CA PRO A 407 -29.93 -10.37 -23.28
C PRO A 407 -30.97 -9.24 -23.34
N SER A 408 -32.04 -9.33 -22.55
CA SER A 408 -33.11 -8.32 -22.54
C SER A 408 -32.70 -7.02 -21.85
N THR A 409 -31.77 -7.09 -20.89
CA THR A 409 -31.34 -5.95 -20.09
C THR A 409 -30.00 -5.37 -20.56
N HIS A 410 -29.09 -6.23 -21.00
CA HIS A 410 -27.68 -5.91 -21.25
C HIS A 410 -27.27 -6.09 -22.72
N SER A 411 -28.21 -6.05 -23.69
CA SER A 411 -27.93 -6.25 -25.12
C SER A 411 -26.75 -5.42 -25.64
N GLU A 412 -26.65 -4.15 -25.24
CA GLU A 412 -25.58 -3.24 -25.67
C GLU A 412 -24.21 -3.62 -25.09
N LEU A 413 -24.18 -3.99 -23.80
CA LEU A 413 -22.97 -4.45 -23.11
C LEU A 413 -22.47 -5.77 -23.69
N ILE A 414 -23.39 -6.68 -24.02
CA ILE A 414 -23.08 -7.94 -24.71
C ILE A 414 -22.44 -7.65 -26.06
N GLY A 415 -23.01 -6.74 -26.87
CA GLY A 415 -22.44 -6.37 -28.17
C GLY A 415 -21.02 -5.82 -28.06
N GLN A 416 -20.76 -4.91 -27.11
CA GLN A 416 -19.40 -4.40 -26.88
C GLN A 416 -18.44 -5.49 -26.39
N LEU A 417 -18.92 -6.41 -25.54
CA LEU A 417 -18.09 -7.52 -25.07
C LEU A 417 -17.73 -8.47 -26.23
N GLU A 418 -18.64 -8.70 -27.17
CA GLU A 418 -18.36 -9.46 -28.40
C GLU A 418 -17.29 -8.78 -29.26
N GLU A 419 -17.32 -7.46 -29.40
CA GLU A 419 -16.25 -6.71 -30.08
C GLU A 419 -14.89 -6.87 -29.39
N VAL A 420 -14.86 -6.94 -28.05
CA VAL A 420 -13.61 -7.19 -27.31
C VAL A 420 -13.12 -8.62 -27.52
N ILE A 421 -14.02 -9.61 -27.53
CA ILE A 421 -13.68 -11.02 -27.73
C ILE A 421 -13.17 -11.27 -29.16
N THR A 422 -13.79 -10.68 -30.17
CA THR A 422 -13.33 -10.82 -31.57
C THR A 422 -11.93 -10.22 -31.78
N LYS A 423 -11.58 -9.14 -31.08
CA LYS A 423 -10.20 -8.59 -31.06
C LYS A 423 -9.19 -9.50 -30.36
N LEU A 424 -9.65 -10.45 -29.54
CA LEU A 424 -8.81 -11.45 -28.88
C LEU A 424 -8.56 -12.69 -29.72
N GLU A 425 -9.36 -12.93 -30.78
CA GLU A 425 -9.16 -14.07 -31.67
C GLU A 425 -7.76 -14.04 -32.31
N PRO A 426 -7.15 -15.20 -32.59
CA PRO A 426 -5.85 -15.22 -33.24
C PRO A 426 -5.98 -14.56 -34.61
N LEU A 427 -5.11 -13.59 -34.90
CA LEU A 427 -4.64 -13.44 -36.27
C LEU A 427 -3.99 -14.77 -36.63
N ASP A 428 -4.75 -15.65 -37.29
CA ASP A 428 -4.22 -16.80 -38.02
C ASP A 428 -3.31 -16.28 -39.13
N SER A 429 -2.09 -15.86 -38.79
CA SER A 429 -0.94 -15.66 -39.68
C SER A 429 0.26 -15.12 -38.91
N ALA A 430 1.40 -15.79 -39.09
CA ALA A 430 2.75 -15.44 -38.61
C ALA A 430 3.12 -15.81 -37.16
N SER A 431 2.88 -17.07 -36.80
CA SER A 431 3.95 -17.88 -36.19
C SER A 431 4.15 -19.13 -37.03
N SER A 432 4.57 -18.89 -38.28
CA SER A 432 5.30 -19.91 -39.03
C SER A 432 6.51 -20.27 -38.17
N SER A 433 6.48 -21.50 -37.71
CA SER A 433 7.62 -22.28 -37.29
C SER A 433 8.76 -22.08 -38.29
N ARG A 434 9.65 -21.12 -38.02
CA ARG A 434 11.04 -21.26 -38.40
C ARG A 434 11.64 -22.33 -37.50
N ARG A 435 11.29 -23.58 -37.83
CA ARG A 435 12.18 -24.72 -37.70
C ARG A 435 13.35 -24.43 -38.64
N SER A 436 14.27 -23.56 -38.22
CA SER A 436 15.58 -23.50 -38.85
C SER A 436 16.36 -24.69 -38.31
N SER A 437 16.28 -25.78 -39.08
CA SER A 437 17.37 -26.73 -39.24
C SER A 437 18.72 -26.02 -39.08
N ILE A 438 19.51 -26.52 -38.15
CA ILE A 438 20.91 -26.18 -37.96
C ILE A 438 21.63 -26.35 -39.31
N SER A 439 21.91 -25.22 -39.94
CA SER A 439 22.80 -25.10 -41.09
C SER A 439 23.94 -24.22 -40.58
N SER A 440 25.07 -24.88 -40.37
CA SER A 440 26.33 -24.31 -39.93
C SER A 440 26.87 -23.34 -40.97
N HIS A 441 26.75 -22.03 -40.77
CA HIS A 441 27.68 -21.03 -41.31
C HIS A 441 27.60 -19.71 -40.51
N GLU A 442 28.76 -19.08 -40.34
CA GLU A 442 29.08 -17.93 -39.49
C GLU A 442 28.12 -16.73 -39.63
N SER A 443 27.68 -16.17 -38.50
CA SER A 443 26.86 -14.96 -38.47
C SER A 443 27.73 -13.69 -38.30
N PHE A 444 27.66 -12.81 -39.30
CA PHE A 444 28.21 -11.45 -39.26
C PHE A 444 27.17 -10.48 -38.68
N ASN A 445 27.57 -9.56 -37.78
CA ASN A 445 26.74 -8.43 -37.36
C ASN A 445 27.13 -7.19 -38.18
N VAL A 446 26.16 -6.57 -38.86
CA VAL A 446 26.35 -5.35 -39.67
C VAL A 446 25.94 -4.14 -38.85
N LEU A 447 26.80 -3.13 -38.77
CA LEU A 447 26.49 -1.79 -38.26
C LEU A 447 26.57 -0.78 -39.43
N ASP A 448 25.70 0.23 -39.42
CA ASP A 448 25.45 1.19 -40.51
C ASP A 448 26.60 2.16 -40.86
N CYS A 449 27.86 1.81 -40.59
CA CYS A 449 29.03 2.63 -40.93
C CYS A 449 30.11 1.92 -41.76
N GLY A 450 29.81 0.76 -42.36
CA GLY A 450 30.62 0.20 -43.45
C GLY A 450 32.01 -0.35 -43.06
N ILE A 451 32.24 -0.76 -41.81
CA ILE A 451 33.47 -1.44 -41.38
C ILE A 451 33.13 -2.77 -40.68
N TYR A 452 33.77 -3.87 -41.10
CA TYR A 452 33.53 -5.23 -40.60
C TYR A 452 34.46 -5.60 -39.43
N ARG A 453 33.92 -6.11 -38.31
CA ARG A 453 34.69 -6.70 -37.20
C ARG A 453 34.39 -8.20 -37.09
N VAL A 454 35.39 -9.04 -37.32
CA VAL A 454 35.30 -10.51 -37.19
C VAL A 454 35.62 -10.89 -35.73
N ILE A 455 34.70 -11.60 -35.05
CA ILE A 455 34.94 -12.18 -33.72
C ILE A 455 35.05 -13.69 -33.86
N SER A 456 36.26 -14.23 -33.75
CA SER A 456 36.51 -15.67 -33.70
C SER A 456 36.32 -16.18 -32.27
N ARG A 457 35.48 -17.18 -32.06
CA ARG A 457 35.47 -17.98 -30.82
C ARG A 457 36.06 -19.35 -31.13
N ARG A 458 37.35 -19.54 -30.84
CA ARG A 458 37.98 -20.85 -30.64
C ARG A 458 38.48 -20.92 -29.21
N GLY A 459 38.09 -21.97 -28.50
CA GLY A 459 38.62 -22.31 -27.18
C GLY A 459 37.64 -23.05 -26.29
N SER A 460 37.18 -24.23 -26.72
CA SER A 460 36.62 -25.23 -25.81
C SER A 460 37.78 -26.00 -25.18
N GLN A 461 37.98 -25.88 -23.87
CA GLN A 461 38.62 -26.91 -23.07
C GLN A 461 37.79 -27.12 -21.81
N SER A 462 37.31 -28.35 -21.69
CA SER A 462 36.74 -28.98 -20.50
C SER A 462 37.80 -29.13 -19.43
N ASP A 463 37.44 -28.92 -18.17
CA ASP A 463 37.82 -29.80 -17.07
C ASP A 463 36.75 -29.70 -15.96
N GLU A 464 36.34 -30.87 -15.50
CA GLU A 464 35.41 -31.10 -14.40
C GLU A 464 36.09 -30.82 -13.05
N GLU A 465 35.38 -30.18 -12.11
CA GLU A 465 35.16 -30.68 -10.74
C GLU A 465 34.50 -29.60 -9.82
N THR A 466 33.28 -29.93 -9.39
CA THR A 466 32.67 -29.65 -8.07
C THR A 466 32.60 -28.22 -7.50
N SER A 467 31.41 -27.59 -7.64
CA SER A 467 30.65 -27.02 -6.50
C SER A 467 29.30 -26.48 -6.99
N SER A 468 28.22 -27.25 -6.82
CA SER A 468 26.87 -26.85 -7.19
C SER A 468 26.26 -25.92 -6.13
N LEU A 469 26.23 -24.62 -6.41
CA LEU A 469 25.31 -23.67 -5.76
C LEU A 469 24.10 -23.52 -6.68
N MET A 470 23.04 -24.26 -6.36
CA MET A 470 21.71 -24.07 -6.94
C MET A 470 21.12 -22.77 -6.40
N ASN A 471 20.82 -21.86 -7.31
CA ASN A 471 19.94 -20.72 -7.09
C ASN A 471 18.55 -21.23 -6.66
N GLN A 472 18.23 -21.11 -5.38
CA GLN A 472 16.85 -21.17 -4.90
C GLN A 472 16.17 -19.83 -5.23
N SER A 473 15.56 -19.75 -6.40
CA SER A 473 14.60 -18.70 -6.74
C SER A 473 13.30 -19.28 -7.32
N MET A 474 12.87 -20.42 -6.77
CA MET A 474 11.56 -21.06 -6.99
C MET A 474 11.24 -21.97 -5.80
N CYS A 475 10.95 -21.37 -4.65
CA CYS A 475 10.35 -22.09 -3.53
C CYS A 475 9.59 -21.10 -2.64
N GLU A 476 8.44 -20.61 -3.10
CA GLU A 476 7.43 -20.02 -2.20
C GLU A 476 6.01 -19.94 -2.81
N GLU A 477 5.73 -20.50 -3.99
CA GLU A 477 4.39 -20.49 -4.60
C GLU A 477 3.77 -21.88 -4.90
N GLU A 478 4.35 -22.97 -4.40
CA GLU A 478 3.79 -24.34 -4.54
C GLU A 478 3.43 -25.02 -3.20
N GLN A 479 2.99 -24.28 -2.18
CA GLN A 479 2.42 -24.88 -0.95
C GLN A 479 0.91 -24.64 -0.75
N LEU A 480 0.18 -24.31 -1.81
CA LEU A 480 -1.28 -24.21 -1.76
C LEU A 480 -1.92 -25.11 -2.83
N LYS A 481 -1.68 -26.42 -2.74
CA LYS A 481 -2.49 -27.46 -3.41
C LYS A 481 -2.15 -28.85 -2.87
N GLU A 482 -2.60 -29.14 -1.66
CA GLU A 482 -3.02 -30.49 -1.24
C GLU A 482 -3.46 -30.40 0.21
N PHE A 483 -4.76 -30.49 0.47
CA PHE A 483 -5.32 -31.27 1.58
C PHE A 483 -6.79 -31.53 1.23
N SER A 484 -6.99 -32.68 0.61
CA SER A 484 -8.27 -33.34 0.46
C SER A 484 -8.77 -33.84 1.81
N PHE A 485 -10.06 -33.66 2.05
CA PHE A 485 -10.81 -34.24 3.16
C PHE A 485 -10.85 -35.77 3.06
N VAL A 486 -10.60 -36.47 4.17
CA VAL A 486 -11.17 -37.80 4.47
C VAL A 486 -11.51 -37.83 5.98
N PRO A 487 -12.71 -38.29 6.37
CA PRO A 487 -13.15 -38.38 7.76
C PRO A 487 -12.75 -39.74 8.37
N GLU A 488 -12.37 -39.76 9.64
CA GLU A 488 -12.37 -41.01 10.43
C GLU A 488 -12.95 -40.79 11.83
N GLU A 489 -13.72 -41.80 12.24
CA GLU A 489 -14.60 -41.91 13.39
C GLU A 489 -13.88 -42.25 14.73
N ASP A 490 -14.51 -41.76 15.82
CA ASP A 490 -14.71 -42.33 17.17
C ASP A 490 -13.62 -43.07 18.00
N GLN A 491 -13.26 -42.41 19.13
CA GLN A 491 -13.33 -42.83 20.57
C GLN A 491 -12.41 -43.95 21.17
N PRO A 492 -12.26 -44.04 22.53
CA PRO A 492 -12.29 -43.04 23.63
C PRO A 492 -11.19 -43.23 24.73
N ASP A 493 -11.34 -42.48 25.86
CA ASP A 493 -10.77 -42.63 27.23
C ASP A 493 -9.42 -41.94 27.55
N HIS A 494 -9.19 -41.21 28.66
CA HIS A 494 -9.90 -41.03 29.93
C HIS A 494 -9.53 -39.66 30.60
N ALA A 495 -10.56 -38.97 31.11
CA ALA A 495 -10.68 -38.17 32.35
C ALA A 495 -9.56 -37.22 32.85
N SER A 496 -9.90 -35.93 33.06
CA SER A 496 -10.35 -35.41 34.37
C SER A 496 -10.59 -33.89 34.43
N VAL A 497 -11.86 -33.55 34.68
CA VAL A 497 -12.43 -32.46 35.52
C VAL A 497 -12.35 -30.99 35.05
N CYS A 498 -13.44 -30.56 34.41
CA CYS A 498 -13.96 -29.19 34.40
C CYS A 498 -15.04 -29.02 35.48
N PHE A 499 -15.07 -27.87 36.16
CA PHE A 499 -16.26 -27.36 36.83
C PHE A 499 -16.91 -26.28 35.94
N PHE A 500 -18.10 -26.60 35.41
CA PHE A 500 -19.05 -25.65 34.85
C PHE A 500 -19.98 -25.14 35.96
N LEU A 501 -20.27 -23.83 35.94
CA LEU A 501 -21.46 -23.28 36.56
C LEU A 501 -22.25 -22.56 35.46
N ASN A 502 -23.46 -23.06 35.24
CA ASN A 502 -24.43 -22.49 34.30
C ASN A 502 -25.81 -22.49 34.97
N HIS A 503 -26.71 -21.66 34.44
CA HIS A 503 -28.13 -21.48 34.77
C HIS A 503 -28.47 -20.61 36.01
N LYS A 504 -29.52 -19.79 36.03
CA LYS A 504 -30.79 -19.80 35.27
C LYS A 504 -31.52 -18.45 35.40
N SER A 505 -32.39 -18.19 34.43
CA SER A 505 -33.43 -17.16 34.40
C SER A 505 -34.31 -17.10 35.66
N CYS A 506 -34.82 -15.90 35.97
CA CYS A 506 -36.14 -15.74 36.60
C CYS A 506 -36.74 -14.37 36.25
N CYS A 507 -37.93 -14.38 35.66
CA CYS A 507 -38.80 -13.21 35.44
C CYS A 507 -39.94 -13.22 36.47
N ALA A 508 -40.31 -12.01 36.91
CA ALA A 508 -41.59 -11.59 37.50
C ALA A 508 -41.96 -12.06 38.93
N PHE A 509 -42.10 -11.13 39.88
CA PHE A 509 -43.42 -10.60 40.31
C PHE A 509 -43.28 -9.39 41.26
N MET A 510 -44.34 -8.58 41.27
CA MET A 510 -44.53 -7.25 41.87
C MET A 510 -45.23 -7.33 43.25
N ARG A 511 -45.22 -6.22 44.00
CA ARG A 511 -45.86 -5.91 45.32
C ARG A 511 -44.96 -6.25 46.52
N ILE A 512 -44.70 -5.36 47.48
CA ILE A 512 -45.52 -4.30 48.11
C ILE A 512 -44.78 -2.96 48.11
#